data_AF-A0A410RFR5-F1
#
_entry.id   AF-A0A410RFR5-F1
#
_cell.length_a   1.000
_cell.length_b   1.000
_cell.length_c   1.000
_cell.angle_alpha   90.00
_cell.angle_beta   90.00
_cell.angle_gamma   90.00
#
_symmetry.space_group_name_H-M   'P 1'
#
loop_
_entity.id
_entity.type
_entity.pdbx_description
1 polymer ?
#
loop_
_entity_poly.entity_id
_entity_poly.type
_entity_poly.pdbx_seq_one_letter_code
_entity_poly.pdbx_strand_id
1 'polypeptide(L)'
;GTLSDTAATLTMWRTCVLVLLAIGATLAFDREEAKERLTAYRIRSQLLHIDKLEEDIDKLQQEYDSLSAPITDKEVARVKARVKTLEGSICGKREVSCGGDIPECVPELFVCDGRKDCKNGRDEDEDVCSLDAVREGSSFTGMVHWKDCFRTTDHNAVITITANRRSSFFGPRAWVRAFVASEVDDAMDEPLAAYQAKGYFSFGTRKLVLIPDAGAPHQMGIVCSFIFGDNDHADCRVVHQASLHTCGVFRLDRA
;
A
#
# COMPACT_ATOMS: atom_id res chain seq x y z
N GLY A 1 -107.15 5.63 -34.70
CA GLY A 1 -105.82 5.17 -34.29
C GLY A 1 -104.78 5.92 -35.08
N THR A 2 -103.97 6.75 -34.43
CA THR A 2 -102.79 7.41 -35.05
C THR A 2 -101.77 7.94 -34.02
N LEU A 3 -101.95 7.71 -32.71
CA LEU A 3 -101.08 8.30 -31.67
C LEU A 3 -100.18 7.28 -30.92
N SER A 4 -100.32 5.97 -31.20
CA SER A 4 -99.55 4.93 -30.50
C SER A 4 -98.24 4.52 -31.20
N ASP A 5 -98.07 4.83 -32.48
CA ASP A 5 -96.91 4.38 -33.27
C ASP A 5 -95.70 5.33 -33.21
N THR A 6 -95.88 6.58 -32.76
CA THR A 6 -94.79 7.58 -32.71
C THR A 6 -93.92 7.48 -31.46
N ALA A 7 -94.44 6.95 -30.35
CA ALA A 7 -93.68 6.77 -29.11
C ALA A 7 -92.75 5.54 -29.14
N ALA A 8 -93.19 4.44 -29.78
CA ALA A 8 -92.41 3.22 -29.93
C ALA A 8 -91.24 3.39 -30.92
N THR A 9 -91.42 4.21 -31.95
CA THR A 9 -90.40 4.53 -32.95
C THR A 9 -89.30 5.43 -32.39
N LEU A 10 -89.63 6.37 -31.49
CA LEU A 10 -88.66 7.24 -30.83
C LEU A 10 -87.76 6.50 -29.83
N THR A 11 -88.31 5.54 -29.08
CA THR A 11 -87.53 4.69 -28.16
C THR A 11 -86.66 3.69 -28.92
N MET A 12 -87.17 3.10 -30.00
CA MET A 12 -86.40 2.19 -30.86
C MET A 12 -85.25 2.92 -31.59
N TRP A 13 -85.46 4.17 -31.99
CA TRP A 13 -84.40 4.96 -32.63
C TRP A 13 -83.32 5.39 -31.62
N ARG A 14 -83.70 5.73 -30.39
CA ARG A 14 -82.74 6.00 -29.30
C ARG A 14 -81.91 4.78 -28.93
N THR A 15 -82.51 3.59 -28.85
CA THR A 15 -81.75 2.35 -28.60
C THR A 15 -80.86 1.99 -29.78
N CYS A 16 -81.31 2.16 -31.03
CA CYS A 16 -80.46 1.98 -32.21
C CYS A 16 -79.28 2.97 -32.25
N VAL A 17 -79.49 4.24 -31.88
CA VAL A 17 -78.41 5.24 -31.81
C VAL A 17 -77.41 4.89 -30.71
N LEU A 18 -77.87 4.42 -29.55
CA LEU A 18 -76.98 3.97 -28.46
C LEU A 18 -76.19 2.72 -28.85
N VAL A 19 -76.80 1.76 -29.56
CA VAL A 19 -76.11 0.56 -30.07
C VAL A 19 -75.12 0.93 -31.16
N LEU A 20 -75.46 1.84 -32.08
CA LEU A 20 -74.53 2.33 -33.10
C LEU A 20 -73.36 3.12 -32.51
N LEU A 21 -73.58 3.91 -31.46
CA LEU A 21 -72.52 4.57 -30.70
C LEU A 21 -71.62 3.56 -29.98
N ALA A 22 -72.18 2.51 -29.39
CA ALA A 22 -71.42 1.44 -28.75
C ALA A 22 -70.58 0.66 -29.77
N ILE A 23 -71.15 0.31 -30.93
CA ILE A 23 -70.42 -0.36 -32.02
C ILE A 23 -69.34 0.56 -32.60
N GLY A 24 -69.64 1.85 -32.80
CA GLY A 24 -68.68 2.86 -33.22
C GLY A 24 -67.52 3.02 -32.24
N ALA A 25 -67.78 2.95 -30.93
CA ALA A 25 -66.75 2.96 -29.90
C ALA A 25 -65.88 1.69 -29.92
N THR A 26 -66.45 0.52 -30.21
CA THR A 26 -65.67 -0.74 -30.33
C THR A 26 -64.82 -0.80 -31.60
N LEU A 27 -65.25 -0.17 -32.69
CA LEU A 27 -64.50 -0.10 -33.96
C LEU A 27 -63.44 1.00 -33.93
N ALA A 28 -63.62 2.04 -33.13
CA ALA A 28 -62.64 3.11 -32.91
C ALA A 28 -61.57 2.78 -31.87
N PHE A 29 -61.72 1.68 -31.12
CA PHE A 29 -60.75 1.23 -30.14
C PHE A 29 -59.70 0.33 -30.79
N ASP A 30 -58.59 0.94 -31.25
CA ASP A 30 -57.46 0.18 -31.78
C ASP A 30 -56.68 -0.49 -30.64
N ARG A 31 -56.88 -1.80 -30.53
CA ARG A 31 -56.27 -2.63 -29.49
C ARG A 31 -54.74 -2.70 -29.61
N GLU A 32 -54.20 -2.59 -30.83
CA GLU A 32 -52.74 -2.59 -31.07
C GLU A 32 -52.13 -1.27 -30.60
N GLU A 33 -52.74 -0.12 -30.93
CA GLU A 33 -52.29 1.20 -30.45
C GLU A 33 -52.37 1.30 -28.91
N ALA A 34 -53.45 0.78 -28.32
CA ALA A 34 -53.58 0.73 -26.86
C ALA A 34 -52.49 -0.13 -26.20
N LYS A 35 -52.11 -1.26 -26.81
CA LYS A 35 -51.00 -2.12 -26.37
C LYS A 35 -49.64 -1.43 -26.48
N GLU A 36 -49.41 -0.73 -27.58
CA GLU A 36 -48.16 -0.01 -27.83
C GLU A 36 -47.97 1.12 -26.82
N ARG A 37 -49.02 1.92 -26.57
CA ARG A 37 -49.01 2.97 -25.54
C ARG A 37 -48.75 2.42 -24.14
N LEU A 38 -49.32 1.25 -23.80
CA LEU A 38 -49.13 0.60 -22.50
C LEU A 38 -47.69 0.04 -22.36
N THR A 39 -47.14 -0.50 -23.45
CA THR A 39 -45.73 -0.92 -23.53
C THR A 39 -44.79 0.27 -23.38
N ALA A 40 -45.04 1.37 -24.10
CA ALA A 40 -44.26 2.60 -24.01
C ALA A 40 -44.30 3.22 -22.60
N TYR A 41 -45.47 3.18 -21.94
CA TYR A 41 -45.60 3.61 -20.54
C TYR A 41 -44.75 2.75 -19.59
N ARG A 42 -44.77 1.43 -19.75
CA ARG A 42 -43.96 0.51 -18.94
C ARG A 42 -42.46 0.76 -19.15
N ILE A 43 -42.03 0.94 -20.39
CA ILE A 43 -40.63 1.28 -20.72
C ILE A 43 -40.23 2.60 -20.04
N ARG A 44 -41.06 3.64 -20.17
CA ARG A 44 -40.80 4.94 -19.55
C ARG A 44 -40.72 4.85 -18.01
N SER A 45 -41.60 4.08 -17.39
CA SER A 45 -41.57 3.86 -15.94
C SER A 45 -40.29 3.13 -15.51
N GLN A 46 -39.80 2.18 -16.31
CA GLN A 46 -38.55 1.48 -16.03
C GLN A 46 -37.34 2.40 -16.19
N LEU A 47 -37.32 3.25 -17.22
CA LEU A 47 -36.26 4.25 -17.40
C LEU A 47 -36.17 5.21 -16.21
N LEU A 48 -37.29 5.76 -15.75
CA LEU A 48 -37.31 6.61 -14.55
C LEU A 48 -36.83 5.89 -13.28
N HIS A 49 -37.11 4.59 -13.18
CA HIS A 49 -36.61 3.80 -12.06
C HIS A 49 -35.10 3.57 -12.15
N ILE A 50 -34.57 3.34 -13.36
CA ILE A 50 -33.13 3.23 -13.60
C ILE A 50 -32.42 4.55 -13.27
N ASP A 51 -32.94 5.69 -13.73
CA ASP A 51 -32.38 7.02 -13.44
C ASP A 51 -32.32 7.28 -11.92
N LYS A 52 -33.37 6.88 -11.19
CA LYS A 52 -33.39 7.00 -9.73
C LYS A 52 -32.32 6.11 -9.07
N LEU A 53 -32.15 4.88 -9.56
CA LEU A 53 -31.13 3.96 -9.05
C LEU A 53 -29.72 4.47 -9.33
N GLU A 54 -29.49 5.11 -10.49
CA GLU A 54 -28.21 5.73 -10.82
C GLU A 54 -27.89 6.88 -9.84
N GLU A 55 -28.85 7.78 -9.59
CA GLU A 55 -28.70 8.84 -8.58
C GLU A 55 -28.42 8.28 -7.17
N ASP A 56 -29.12 7.22 -6.79
CA ASP A 56 -28.94 6.58 -5.48
C ASP A 56 -27.56 5.90 -5.38
N ILE A 57 -27.07 5.28 -6.45
CA ILE A 57 -25.72 4.68 -6.52
C ILE A 57 -24.66 5.77 -6.42
N ASP A 58 -24.79 6.87 -7.16
CA ASP A 58 -23.83 7.98 -7.13
C ASP A 58 -23.75 8.59 -5.73
N LYS A 59 -24.91 8.75 -5.08
CA LYS A 59 -24.96 9.24 -3.70
C LYS A 59 -24.28 8.26 -2.74
N LEU A 60 -24.55 6.96 -2.86
CA LEU A 60 -23.90 5.94 -2.04
C LEU A 60 -22.39 5.90 -2.28
N GLN A 61 -21.92 6.10 -3.51
CA GLN A 61 -20.51 6.17 -3.83
C GLN A 61 -19.84 7.39 -3.17
N GLN A 62 -20.48 8.56 -3.23
CA GLN A 62 -19.98 9.76 -2.54
C GLN A 62 -19.94 9.57 -1.02
N GLU A 63 -20.97 8.95 -0.44
CA GLU A 63 -20.98 8.61 0.99
C GLU A 63 -19.85 7.64 1.33
N TYR A 64 -19.61 6.61 0.51
CA TYR A 64 -18.52 5.65 0.66
C TYR A 64 -17.14 6.32 0.54
N ASP A 65 -16.92 7.15 -0.47
CA ASP A 65 -15.66 7.87 -0.70
C ASP A 65 -15.38 8.92 0.38
N SER A 66 -16.42 9.41 1.07
CA SER A 66 -16.29 10.30 2.23
C SER A 66 -15.84 9.60 3.51
N LEU A 67 -15.90 8.27 3.56
CA LEU A 67 -15.39 7.49 4.69
C LEU A 67 -13.86 7.52 4.71
N SER A 68 -13.28 7.18 5.88
CA SER A 68 -11.83 7.08 6.01
C SER A 68 -11.26 6.09 5.00
N ALA A 69 -10.14 6.46 4.38
CA ALA A 69 -9.41 5.58 3.47
C ALA A 69 -9.16 4.21 4.12
N PRO A 70 -9.21 3.11 3.34
CA PRO A 70 -8.95 1.79 3.87
C PRO A 70 -7.53 1.74 4.43
N ILE A 71 -7.38 1.14 5.60
CA ILE A 71 -6.07 0.93 6.21
C ILE A 71 -5.28 0.01 5.30
N THR A 72 -4.10 0.45 4.90
CA THR A 72 -3.22 -0.34 4.05
C THR A 72 -2.48 -1.41 4.86
N ASP A 73 -2.17 -2.55 4.24
CA ASP A 73 -1.39 -3.61 4.89
C ASP A 73 -0.02 -3.10 5.38
N LYS A 74 0.55 -2.11 4.68
CA LYS A 74 1.80 -1.44 5.07
C LYS A 74 1.67 -0.68 6.39
N GLU A 75 0.56 0.02 6.61
CA GLU A 75 0.31 0.73 7.88
C GLU A 75 0.14 -0.27 9.03
N VAL A 76 -0.59 -1.35 8.80
CA VAL A 76 -0.73 -2.43 9.80
C VAL A 76 0.63 -3.05 10.12
N ALA A 77 1.45 -3.35 9.11
CA ALA A 77 2.80 -3.90 9.29
C ALA A 77 3.69 -2.96 10.11
N ARG A 78 3.62 -1.65 9.84
CA ARG A 78 4.37 -0.64 10.59
C ARG A 78 3.96 -0.57 12.05
N VAL A 79 2.66 -0.61 12.33
CA VAL A 79 2.17 -0.62 13.72
C VAL A 79 2.60 -1.91 14.43
N LYS A 80 2.44 -3.07 13.79
CA LYS A 80 2.90 -4.37 14.33
C LYS A 80 4.40 -4.35 14.64
N ALA A 81 5.22 -3.78 13.77
CA ALA A 81 6.66 -3.69 13.96
C ALA A 81 7.05 -2.76 15.14
N ARG A 82 6.32 -1.65 15.31
CA ARG A 82 6.48 -0.77 16.48
C ARG A 82 6.13 -1.48 17.78
N VAL A 83 5.01 -2.21 17.81
CA VAL A 83 4.62 -3.02 18.98
C VAL A 83 5.69 -4.04 19.30
N LYS A 84 6.15 -4.81 18.31
CA LYS A 84 7.23 -5.79 18.46
C LYS A 84 8.53 -5.18 19.01
N THR A 85 8.87 -3.96 18.56
CA THR A 85 10.07 -3.26 19.05
C THR A 85 9.94 -2.90 20.54
N LEU A 86 8.73 -2.57 21.01
CA LEU A 86 8.45 -2.25 22.42
C LEU A 86 8.37 -3.50 23.31
N GLU A 87 7.81 -4.60 22.78
CA GLU A 87 7.79 -5.90 23.46
C GLU A 87 9.20 -6.44 23.69
N GLY A 88 10.13 -6.09 22.79
CA GLY A 88 11.50 -6.55 22.83
C GLY A 88 11.65 -7.99 22.35
N SER A 89 12.86 -8.53 22.51
CA SER A 89 13.17 -9.92 22.15
C SER A 89 13.52 -10.69 23.41
N ILE A 90 12.93 -11.87 23.57
CA ILE A 90 13.36 -12.84 24.58
C ILE A 90 14.65 -13.58 24.21
N CYS A 91 15.11 -13.45 22.95
CA CYS A 91 16.28 -14.12 22.44
C CYS A 91 17.59 -13.42 22.84
N GLY A 92 18.69 -14.18 22.89
CA GLY A 92 20.02 -13.67 23.22
C GLY A 92 20.59 -12.69 22.18
N LYS A 93 21.78 -12.12 22.48
CA LYS A 93 22.41 -11.05 21.67
C LYS A 93 22.73 -11.41 20.21
N ARG A 94 22.81 -12.70 19.88
CA ARG A 94 23.13 -13.23 18.54
C ARG A 94 22.11 -14.23 18.05
N GLU A 95 20.91 -14.13 18.60
CA GLU A 95 19.78 -14.98 18.28
C GLU A 95 18.65 -14.10 17.76
N VAL A 96 17.83 -14.68 16.91
CA VAL A 96 16.68 -14.04 16.30
C VAL A 96 15.43 -14.82 16.63
N SER A 97 14.31 -14.11 16.76
CA SER A 97 13.03 -14.74 16.99
C SER A 97 12.43 -15.25 15.68
N CYS A 98 12.14 -16.55 15.65
CA CYS A 98 11.35 -17.20 14.59
C CYS A 98 9.94 -16.62 14.47
N GLY A 99 9.46 -15.87 15.47
CA GLY A 99 8.09 -15.34 15.51
C GLY A 99 7.05 -16.45 15.58
N GLY A 100 5.80 -16.10 15.27
CA GLY A 100 4.65 -17.00 15.43
C GLY A 100 4.16 -17.10 16.87
N ASP A 101 3.24 -18.04 17.11
CA ASP A 101 2.58 -18.21 18.41
C ASP A 101 3.49 -18.85 19.46
N ILE A 102 4.45 -19.67 19.01
CA ILE A 102 5.41 -20.35 19.87
C ILE A 102 6.74 -19.61 19.73
N PRO A 103 7.21 -18.92 20.79
CA PRO A 103 8.47 -18.20 20.71
C PRO A 103 9.64 -19.17 20.64
N GLU A 104 10.36 -19.11 19.53
CA GLU A 104 11.58 -19.89 19.26
C GLU A 104 12.71 -18.94 18.86
N CYS A 105 13.92 -19.26 19.30
CA CYS A 105 15.12 -18.47 19.05
C CYS A 105 16.15 -19.33 18.32
N VAL A 106 16.66 -18.82 17.21
CA VAL A 106 17.71 -19.45 16.41
C VAL A 106 18.90 -18.50 16.25
N PRO A 107 20.14 -19.00 16.08
CA PRO A 107 21.29 -18.15 15.81
C PRO A 107 21.10 -17.25 14.58
N GLU A 108 21.61 -16.02 14.62
CA GLU A 108 21.51 -15.06 13.50
C GLU A 108 22.12 -15.57 12.18
N LEU A 109 23.02 -16.57 12.28
CA LEU A 109 23.71 -17.19 11.15
C LEU A 109 22.94 -18.35 10.51
N PHE A 110 21.82 -18.78 11.10
CA PHE A 110 20.99 -19.85 10.56
C PHE A 110 19.85 -19.28 9.71
N VAL A 111 19.62 -17.97 9.80
CA VAL A 111 18.61 -17.31 8.98
C VAL A 111 19.08 -17.25 7.53
N CYS A 112 18.24 -17.72 6.61
CA CYS A 112 18.49 -17.67 5.17
C CYS A 112 19.74 -18.44 4.74
N ASP A 113 20.07 -19.55 5.42
CA ASP A 113 21.20 -20.41 5.12
C ASP A 113 20.85 -21.57 4.16
N GLY A 114 19.57 -21.73 3.84
CA GLY A 114 19.02 -22.78 2.97
C GLY A 114 18.48 -24.00 3.71
N ARG A 115 18.47 -23.99 5.05
CA ARG A 115 17.87 -25.02 5.90
C ARG A 115 16.83 -24.38 6.80
N LYS A 116 15.73 -25.11 7.03
CA LYS A 116 14.68 -24.67 7.95
C LYS A 116 15.06 -25.06 9.37
N ASP A 117 15.53 -24.08 10.13
CA ASP A 117 15.87 -24.20 11.54
C ASP A 117 14.72 -23.78 12.46
N CYS A 118 13.88 -22.84 12.02
CA CYS A 118 12.64 -22.54 12.74
C CYS A 118 11.59 -23.63 12.48
N LYS A 119 10.80 -24.01 13.49
CA LYS A 119 9.71 -24.99 13.34
C LYS A 119 8.62 -24.55 12.36
N ASN A 120 8.40 -23.23 12.28
CA ASN A 120 7.49 -22.62 11.31
C ASN A 120 8.14 -22.39 9.93
N GLY A 121 9.45 -22.61 9.79
CA GLY A 121 10.22 -22.38 8.57
C GLY A 121 10.44 -20.92 8.19
N ARG A 122 10.11 -19.97 9.08
CA ARG A 122 10.11 -18.52 8.79
C ARG A 122 11.50 -17.96 8.49
N ASP A 123 12.54 -18.60 8.99
CA ASP A 123 13.92 -18.29 8.69
C ASP A 123 14.31 -18.44 7.22
N GLU A 124 13.55 -19.22 6.45
CA GLU A 124 13.75 -19.46 5.01
C GLU A 124 12.61 -18.90 4.14
N ASP A 125 11.74 -18.07 4.71
CA ASP A 125 10.67 -17.42 3.96
C ASP A 125 11.24 -16.38 2.98
N GLU A 126 10.66 -16.28 1.79
CA GLU A 126 11.10 -15.37 0.74
C GLU A 126 11.07 -13.90 1.20
N ASP A 127 10.07 -13.52 2.00
CA ASP A 127 9.96 -12.17 2.58
C ASP A 127 11.09 -11.85 3.57
N VAL A 128 11.55 -12.86 4.34
CA VAL A 128 12.62 -12.70 5.32
C VAL A 128 13.97 -12.64 4.61
N CYS A 129 14.16 -13.48 3.59
CA CYS A 129 15.38 -13.60 2.81
C CYS A 129 15.43 -12.66 1.58
N SER A 130 14.47 -11.74 1.47
CA SER A 130 14.38 -10.79 0.37
C SER A 130 15.55 -9.81 0.37
N LEU A 131 16.10 -9.58 -0.82
CA LEU A 131 17.15 -8.60 -1.08
C LEU A 131 16.60 -7.18 -1.28
N ASP A 132 15.28 -6.95 -1.17
CA ASP A 132 14.66 -5.66 -1.48
C ASP A 132 15.24 -4.49 -0.68
N ALA A 133 15.57 -4.72 0.60
CA ALA A 133 16.22 -3.71 1.44
C ALA A 133 17.58 -3.25 0.90
N VAL A 134 18.25 -4.09 0.10
CA VAL A 134 19.57 -3.84 -0.50
C VAL A 134 19.59 -4.08 -2.00
N ARG A 135 18.46 -3.88 -2.67
CA ARG A 135 18.35 -4.04 -4.13
C ARG A 135 19.24 -3.02 -4.82
N GLU A 136 19.93 -3.43 -5.87
CA GLU A 136 20.78 -2.55 -6.65
C GLU A 136 19.98 -1.37 -7.22
N GLY A 137 20.55 -0.16 -7.12
CA GLY A 137 19.88 1.08 -7.48
C GLY A 137 18.92 1.63 -6.42
N SER A 138 18.75 0.96 -5.28
CA SER A 138 17.97 1.52 -4.16
C SER A 138 18.68 2.73 -3.57
N SER A 139 18.02 3.88 -3.55
CA SER A 139 18.48 5.07 -2.84
C SER A 139 17.63 5.31 -1.59
N PHE A 140 18.30 5.73 -0.54
CA PHE A 140 17.68 6.12 0.72
C PHE A 140 18.16 7.51 1.08
N THR A 141 17.25 8.36 1.55
CA THR A 141 17.54 9.72 2.00
C THR A 141 17.20 9.88 3.47
N GLY A 142 17.94 10.70 4.19
CA GLY A 142 17.69 10.96 5.60
C GLY A 142 18.52 12.13 6.14
N MET A 143 17.95 12.88 7.08
CA MET A 143 18.63 13.98 7.74
C MET A 143 19.47 13.46 8.91
N VAL A 144 20.78 13.73 8.86
CA VAL A 144 21.74 13.34 9.89
C VAL A 144 21.74 14.33 11.04
N HIS A 145 21.33 13.86 12.22
CA HIS A 145 21.42 14.62 13.46
C HIS A 145 22.69 14.25 14.21
N TRP A 146 23.63 15.20 14.31
CA TRP A 146 24.92 14.98 14.96
C TRP A 146 24.84 15.21 16.46
N LYS A 147 25.46 14.32 17.23
CA LYS A 147 25.61 14.44 18.69
C LYS A 147 27.05 14.76 19.09
N ASP A 148 28.01 14.14 18.40
CA ASP A 148 29.45 14.26 18.68
C ASP A 148 30.28 13.93 17.41
N CYS A 149 31.60 13.83 17.57
CA CYS A 149 32.63 13.46 16.58
C CYS A 149 32.90 14.52 15.50
N PHE A 150 31.88 15.22 15.02
CA PHE A 150 32.01 16.30 14.05
C PHE A 150 31.34 17.58 14.54
N ARG A 151 31.95 18.72 14.18
CA ARG A 151 31.36 20.05 14.34
C ARG A 151 30.72 20.47 13.02
N THR A 152 29.71 19.74 12.59
CA THR A 152 28.93 20.04 11.39
C THR A 152 27.47 20.23 11.76
N THR A 153 26.74 20.95 10.93
CA THR A 153 25.28 21.09 11.05
C THR A 153 24.58 19.85 10.53
N ASP A 154 23.34 19.69 10.95
CA ASP A 154 22.49 18.61 10.46
C ASP A 154 22.27 18.79 8.96
N HIS A 155 22.43 17.71 8.21
CA HIS A 155 22.38 17.72 6.75
C HIS A 155 21.77 16.44 6.18
N ASN A 156 21.31 16.50 4.94
CA ASN A 156 20.78 15.32 4.26
C ASN A 156 21.93 14.42 3.79
N ALA A 157 21.78 13.12 4.05
CA ALA A 157 22.62 12.08 3.52
C ALA A 157 21.79 11.17 2.60
N VAL A 158 22.35 10.86 1.44
CA VAL A 158 21.79 9.93 0.46
C VAL A 158 22.70 8.71 0.39
N ILE A 159 22.13 7.54 0.64
CA ILE A 159 22.81 6.25 0.55
C ILE A 159 22.22 5.48 -0.62
N THR A 160 23.03 5.22 -1.64
CA THR A 160 22.62 4.47 -2.83
C THR A 160 23.33 3.13 -2.88
N ILE A 161 22.59 2.03 -2.94
CA ILE A 161 23.16 0.69 -3.10
C ILE A 161 23.61 0.51 -4.54
N THR A 162 24.91 0.35 -4.75
CA THR A 162 25.51 0.25 -6.08
C THR A 162 25.63 -1.19 -6.57
N ALA A 163 25.85 -2.14 -5.66
CA ALA A 163 25.89 -3.56 -5.98
C ALA A 163 25.56 -4.40 -4.76
N ASN A 164 24.98 -5.58 -4.97
CA ASN A 164 24.87 -6.60 -3.94
C ASN A 164 25.31 -7.98 -4.45
N ARG A 165 25.80 -8.82 -3.54
CA ARG A 165 26.19 -10.19 -3.83
C ARG A 165 25.89 -11.09 -2.65
N ARG A 166 24.95 -12.01 -2.82
CA ARG A 166 24.70 -13.12 -1.89
C ARG A 166 25.42 -14.37 -2.39
N SER A 167 26.12 -15.04 -1.48
CA SER A 167 26.80 -16.30 -1.81
C SER A 167 25.83 -17.46 -1.74
N SER A 168 25.95 -18.43 -2.66
CA SER A 168 25.17 -19.67 -2.60
C SER A 168 25.54 -20.59 -1.43
N PHE A 169 26.78 -20.50 -0.93
CA PHE A 169 27.25 -21.31 0.21
C PHE A 169 27.10 -20.59 1.56
N PHE A 170 26.89 -19.28 1.55
CA PHE A 170 26.74 -18.46 2.76
C PHE A 170 25.61 -17.46 2.54
N GLY A 171 24.39 -17.96 2.71
CA GLY A 171 23.16 -17.21 2.54
C GLY A 171 22.82 -16.19 3.65
N PRO A 172 23.24 -16.31 4.92
CA PRO A 172 22.81 -15.41 6.00
C PRO A 172 23.24 -13.94 5.86
N ARG A 173 24.15 -13.64 4.93
CA ARG A 173 24.56 -12.27 4.64
C ARG A 173 24.62 -12.01 3.14
N ALA A 174 24.23 -10.81 2.75
CA ALA A 174 24.48 -10.27 1.42
C ALA A 174 25.59 -9.22 1.53
N TRP A 175 26.64 -9.36 0.73
CA TRP A 175 27.69 -8.34 0.63
C TRP A 175 27.19 -7.20 -0.22
N VAL A 176 27.42 -5.96 0.21
CA VAL A 176 26.89 -4.77 -0.46
C VAL A 176 27.98 -3.75 -0.70
N ARG A 177 27.85 -3.03 -1.82
CA ARG A 177 28.53 -1.78 -2.08
C ARG A 177 27.50 -0.67 -2.12
N ALA A 178 27.87 0.47 -1.56
CA ALA A 178 27.02 1.64 -1.50
C ALA A 178 27.84 2.90 -1.79
N PHE A 179 27.17 3.89 -2.35
CA PHE A 179 27.66 5.25 -2.49
C PHE A 179 26.93 6.13 -1.49
N VAL A 180 27.68 6.90 -0.71
CA VAL A 180 27.13 7.82 0.29
C VAL A 180 27.48 9.23 -0.14
N ALA A 181 26.48 10.10 -0.24
CA ALA A 181 26.63 11.51 -0.54
C ALA A 181 25.94 12.34 0.54
N SER A 182 26.61 13.40 1.00
CA SER A 182 26.06 14.38 1.93
C SER A 182 26.03 15.76 1.29
N GLU A 183 24.90 16.45 1.40
CA GLU A 183 24.78 17.87 1.06
C GLU A 183 25.39 18.68 2.21
N VAL A 184 26.63 19.15 2.08
CA VAL A 184 27.28 19.93 3.14
C VAL A 184 27.09 21.40 2.82
N ASP A 185 26.52 22.14 3.78
CA ASP A 185 26.21 23.57 3.65
C ASP A 185 27.48 24.40 3.37
N ASP A 186 27.31 25.49 2.61
CA ASP A 186 28.33 26.29 1.90
C ASP A 186 29.47 26.90 2.76
N ALA A 187 29.52 26.63 4.07
CA ALA A 187 30.48 27.21 5.01
C ALA A 187 31.89 26.59 4.95
N MET A 188 32.09 25.48 4.22
CA MET A 188 33.36 24.75 4.16
C MET A 188 33.83 24.40 2.74
N ASP A 189 33.78 25.33 1.76
CA ASP A 189 34.49 25.27 0.45
C ASP A 189 34.39 23.97 -0.42
N GLU A 190 33.64 22.95 0.00
CA GLU A 190 33.43 21.65 -0.63
C GLU A 190 31.94 21.30 -0.52
N PRO A 191 31.12 21.56 -1.56
CA PRO A 191 29.65 21.53 -1.47
C PRO A 191 29.06 20.12 -1.32
N LEU A 192 29.84 19.06 -1.56
CA LEU A 192 29.37 17.67 -1.53
C LEU A 192 30.46 16.72 -1.03
N ALA A 193 30.28 16.15 0.16
CA ALA A 193 31.12 15.05 0.63
C ALA A 193 30.54 13.73 0.13
N ALA A 194 31.22 13.07 -0.81
CA ALA A 194 30.77 11.81 -1.38
C ALA A 194 31.86 10.73 -1.36
N TYR A 195 31.48 9.51 -0.99
CA TYR A 195 32.43 8.39 -0.88
C TYR A 195 31.78 7.04 -1.14
N GLN A 196 32.61 6.07 -1.53
CA GLN A 196 32.20 4.67 -1.66
C GLN A 196 32.34 3.95 -0.32
N ALA A 197 31.40 3.08 -0.04
CA ALA A 197 31.36 2.23 1.14
C ALA A 197 31.11 0.77 0.74
N LYS A 198 31.65 -0.13 1.54
CA LYS A 198 31.44 -1.58 1.43
C LYS A 198 30.93 -2.13 2.74
N GLY A 199 30.18 -3.21 2.67
CA GLY A 199 29.76 -3.89 3.88
C GLY A 199 28.84 -5.05 3.62
N TYR A 200 27.90 -5.27 4.52
CA TYR A 200 26.99 -6.40 4.42
C TYR A 200 25.62 -6.07 5.00
N PHE A 201 24.62 -6.78 4.48
CA PHE A 201 23.29 -6.89 5.04
C PHE A 201 23.15 -8.24 5.74
N SER A 202 22.67 -8.20 6.98
CA SER A 202 22.38 -9.39 7.79
C SER A 202 20.88 -9.63 7.82
N PHE A 203 20.41 -10.74 7.27
CA PHE A 203 18.97 -11.04 7.17
C PHE A 203 18.34 -11.25 8.53
N GLY A 204 19.00 -12.00 9.42
CA GLY A 204 18.47 -12.29 10.75
C GLY A 204 18.25 -11.05 11.62
N THR A 205 19.25 -10.17 11.69
CA THR A 205 19.16 -8.93 12.47
C THR A 205 18.55 -7.76 11.70
N ARG A 206 18.30 -7.93 10.39
CA ARG A 206 17.86 -6.88 9.45
C ARG A 206 18.70 -5.61 9.55
N LYS A 207 20.02 -5.79 9.61
CA LYS A 207 21.00 -4.71 9.75
C LYS A 207 21.85 -4.59 8.50
N LEU A 208 21.90 -3.37 7.97
CA LEU A 208 22.84 -2.93 6.95
C LEU A 208 24.03 -2.26 7.64
N VAL A 209 25.22 -2.81 7.43
CA VAL A 209 26.47 -2.24 7.94
C VAL A 209 27.30 -1.79 6.75
N LEU A 210 27.71 -0.53 6.74
CA LEU A 210 28.54 0.08 5.70
C LEU A 210 29.80 0.65 6.34
N ILE A 211 30.94 0.36 5.72
CA ILE A 211 32.26 0.83 6.12
C ILE A 211 32.85 1.59 4.92
N PRO A 212 33.34 2.83 5.11
CA PRO A 212 33.92 3.61 4.04
C PRO A 212 35.19 2.96 3.47
N ASP A 213 35.45 3.16 2.19
CA ASP A 213 36.73 2.80 1.58
C ASP A 213 37.85 3.77 1.98
N ALA A 214 39.10 3.38 1.75
CA ALA A 214 40.28 4.09 2.27
C ALA A 214 40.43 5.55 1.78
N GLY A 215 39.75 5.93 0.68
CA GLY A 215 39.73 7.29 0.15
C GLY A 215 38.60 8.19 0.67
N ALA A 216 37.81 7.72 1.65
CA ALA A 216 36.71 8.50 2.22
C ALA A 216 37.22 9.62 3.14
N PRO A 217 36.44 10.71 3.31
CA PRO A 217 36.81 11.84 4.16
C PRO A 217 36.94 11.48 5.65
N HIS A 218 36.25 10.42 6.08
CA HIS A 218 36.31 9.92 7.44
C HIS A 218 36.14 8.39 7.51
N GLN A 219 36.69 7.76 8.54
CA GLN A 219 36.58 6.32 8.78
C GLN A 219 35.42 5.96 9.73
N MET A 220 34.26 6.59 9.54
CA MET A 220 33.05 6.28 10.29
C MET A 220 32.19 5.27 9.54
N GLY A 221 31.70 4.26 10.25
CA GLY A 221 30.75 3.29 9.72
C GLY A 221 29.31 3.80 9.84
N ILE A 222 28.44 3.31 8.97
CA ILE A 222 26.99 3.53 9.05
C ILE A 222 26.33 2.20 9.35
N VAL A 223 25.50 2.17 10.40
CA VAL A 223 24.74 0.99 10.79
C VAL A 223 23.26 1.33 10.77
N CYS A 224 22.52 0.68 9.88
CA CYS A 224 21.09 0.88 9.67
C CYS A 224 20.31 -0.37 10.07
N SER A 225 19.20 -0.19 10.79
CA SER A 225 18.34 -1.26 11.29
C SER A 225 16.94 -1.12 10.71
N PHE A 226 16.48 -2.11 9.95
CA PHE A 226 15.15 -2.13 9.32
C PHE A 226 14.10 -2.70 10.28
N ILE A 227 13.71 -1.89 11.27
CA ILE A 227 12.80 -2.25 12.36
C ILE A 227 11.34 -1.83 12.12
N PHE A 228 11.03 -1.21 10.98
CA PHE A 228 9.71 -0.63 10.71
C PHE A 228 8.70 -1.61 10.07
N GLY A 229 9.07 -2.88 9.89
CA GLY A 229 8.20 -3.87 9.25
C GLY A 229 8.11 -3.74 7.73
N ASP A 230 8.91 -2.85 7.16
CA ASP A 230 9.07 -2.66 5.71
C ASP A 230 10.56 -2.66 5.33
N ASN A 231 10.82 -2.59 4.02
CA ASN A 231 12.16 -2.49 3.43
C ASN A 231 12.51 -1.05 3.03
N ASP A 232 11.64 -0.09 3.37
CA ASP A 232 11.70 1.29 2.86
C ASP A 232 12.20 2.26 3.93
N HIS A 233 12.05 1.92 5.21
CA HIS A 233 12.46 2.77 6.33
C HIS A 233 13.49 2.05 7.19
N ALA A 234 14.50 2.78 7.66
CA ALA A 234 15.50 2.25 8.59
C ALA A 234 15.94 3.27 9.64
N ASP A 235 16.25 2.80 10.84
CA ASP A 235 16.90 3.60 11.89
C ASP A 235 18.41 3.43 11.76
N CYS A 236 19.11 4.53 11.51
CA CYS A 236 20.53 4.54 11.18
C CYS A 236 21.35 5.34 12.17
N ARG A 237 22.58 4.88 12.36
CA ARG A 237 23.55 5.50 13.24
C ARG A 237 24.90 5.59 12.54
N VAL A 238 25.51 6.76 12.64
CA VAL A 238 26.91 6.96 12.28
C VAL A 238 27.74 6.56 13.49
N VAL A 239 28.65 5.60 13.31
CA VAL A 239 29.44 5.02 14.39
C VAL A 239 30.92 5.07 14.10
N HIS A 240 31.72 5.27 15.14
CA HIS A 240 33.16 5.10 15.03
C HIS A 240 33.52 3.60 14.90
N GLN A 241 34.34 3.25 13.90
CA GLN A 241 34.56 1.86 13.50
C GLN A 241 35.12 0.97 14.62
N ALA A 242 36.02 1.50 15.46
CA ALA A 242 36.68 0.72 16.50
C ALA A 242 35.87 0.62 17.80
N SER A 243 35.27 1.73 18.24
CA SER A 243 34.58 1.81 19.54
C SER A 243 33.08 1.54 19.44
N LEU A 244 32.52 1.54 18.23
CA LEU A 244 31.07 1.51 17.96
C LEU A 244 30.31 2.65 18.65
N HIS A 245 31.02 3.72 19.03
CA HIS A 245 30.43 4.91 19.63
C HIS A 245 29.57 5.63 18.59
N THR A 246 28.35 6.01 18.98
CA THR A 246 27.38 6.66 18.07
C THR A 246 27.62 8.16 18.04
N CYS A 247 28.06 8.65 16.89
CA CYS A 247 28.32 10.07 16.63
C CYS A 247 27.07 10.82 16.16
N GLY A 248 26.20 10.16 15.39
CA GLY A 248 25.00 10.76 14.82
C GLY A 248 23.91 9.72 14.59
N VAL A 249 22.67 10.19 14.51
CA VAL A 249 21.47 9.35 14.30
C VAL A 249 20.63 9.94 13.19
N PHE A 250 20.00 9.08 12.40
CA PHE A 250 19.12 9.50 11.33
C PHE A 250 18.15 8.40 10.95
N ARG A 251 17.02 8.82 10.38
CA ARG A 251 16.06 7.92 9.78
C ARG A 251 16.24 7.97 8.28
N LEU A 252 16.34 6.79 7.66
CA LEU A 252 16.33 6.64 6.23
C LEU A 252 14.92 6.35 5.74
N ASP A 253 14.56 7.02 4.65
CA ASP A 253 13.37 6.75 3.86
C ASP A 253 13.82 6.49 2.42
N ARG A 254 13.26 5.43 1.79
CA ARG A 254 13.56 5.08 0.40
C ARG A 254 12.99 6.15 -0.54
N ALA A 255 13.82 6.62 -1.47
CA ALA A 255 13.46 7.58 -2.51
C ALA A 255 12.99 6.90 -3.81
#